data_AF-A0A662JMZ8-F1
#
_entry.id   AF-A0A662JMZ8-F1
#
_cell.length_a   1.000
_cell.length_b   1.000
_cell.length_c   1.000
_cell.angle_alpha   90.00
_cell.angle_beta   90.00
_cell.angle_gamma   90.00
#
_symmetry.space_group_name_H-M   'P 1'
#
loop_
_entity.id
_entity.type
_entity.pdbx_description
1 polymer ?
#
loop_
_entity_poly.entity_id
_entity_poly.type
_entity_poly.pdbx_seq_one_letter_code
_entity_poly.pdbx_strand_id
1 'polypeptide(L)' 'MEALWRKLPAGPNPPREVYVIVEVPRGCRNKYEMDHEVGAIFLDRVLHTAFEFPFDYGIIPRTWYYDDDPLDAMV' A
#
# COMPACT_ATOMS: atom_id res chain seq x y z
N MET A 1 -17.50 -3.13 -8.03
CA MET A 1 -17.27 -1.83 -7.37
C MET A 1 -15.78 -1.59 -7.47
N GLU A 2 -15.31 -0.47 -8.04
CA GLU A 2 -13.87 -0.33 -8.33
C GLU A 2 -13.04 -0.04 -7.06
N ALA A 3 -11.85 -0.65 -6.95
CA ALA A 3 -10.97 -0.54 -5.78
C ALA A 3 -10.41 0.89 -5.58
N LEU A 4 -10.09 1.24 -4.33
CA LEU A 4 -9.69 2.60 -3.93
C LEU A 4 -8.47 3.12 -4.72
N TRP A 5 -7.48 2.25 -4.95
CA TRP A 5 -6.24 2.61 -5.65
C TRP A 5 -6.43 3.02 -7.11
N ARG A 6 -7.51 2.57 -7.77
CA ARG A 6 -7.85 3.01 -9.13
C ARG A 6 -8.59 4.34 -9.13
N LYS A 7 -9.41 4.59 -8.11
CA LYS A 7 -10.23 5.81 -7.99
C LYS A 7 -9.41 7.05 -7.67
N LEU A 8 -8.47 6.94 -6.74
CA LEU A 8 -7.65 8.08 -6.31
C LEU A 8 -6.62 8.47 -7.39
N PRO A 9 -6.34 9.76 -7.61
CA PRO A 9 -5.19 10.16 -8.40
C PRO A 9 -3.89 9.74 -7.68
N ALA A 10 -2.79 9.61 -8.43
CA ALA A 10 -1.49 9.24 -7.85
C ALA A 10 -0.93 10.30 -6.88
N GLY A 11 -1.42 11.55 -6.94
CA GLY A 11 -1.01 12.64 -6.08
C GLY A 11 -1.28 14.01 -6.69
N PRO A 12 -0.98 15.09 -5.96
CA PRO A 12 -1.15 16.46 -6.43
C PRO A 12 -0.10 16.88 -7.48
N ASN A 13 1.11 16.30 -7.47
CA ASN A 13 2.18 16.64 -8.41
C ASN A 13 3.14 15.46 -8.71
N PRO A 14 2.67 14.36 -9.34
CA PRO A 14 3.54 13.22 -9.64
C PRO A 14 4.63 13.59 -10.67
N PRO A 15 5.89 13.11 -10.52
CA PRO A 15 6.37 12.16 -9.50
C PRO A 15 6.92 12.82 -8.22
N ARG A 16 6.82 14.14 -8.06
CA ARG A 16 7.46 14.87 -6.95
C ARG A 16 6.66 14.79 -5.64
N GLU A 17 5.34 14.84 -5.73
CA GLU A 17 4.42 14.73 -4.60
C GLU A 17 3.31 13.74 -4.95
N VAL A 18 3.24 12.65 -4.19
CA VAL A 18 2.34 11.52 -4.40
C VAL A 18 1.47 11.27 -3.18
N TYR A 19 0.32 10.65 -3.38
CA TYR A 19 -0.44 10.03 -2.30
C TYR A 19 0.08 8.62 -2.06
N VAL A 20 0.03 8.19 -0.80
CA VAL A 20 0.28 6.81 -0.38
C VAL A 20 -0.95 6.33 0.36
N ILE A 21 -1.54 5.22 -0.10
CA ILE A 21 -2.55 4.49 0.68
C ILE A 21 -1.78 3.63 1.67
N VAL A 22 -1.77 4.03 2.94
CA VAL A 22 -1.07 3.29 3.99
C VAL A 22 -1.80 2.00 4.29
N GLU A 23 -1.09 0.88 4.14
CA GLU A 23 -1.59 -0.46 4.43
C GLU A 23 -1.06 -0.95 5.78
N VAL A 24 0.20 -0.67 6.07
CA VAL A 24 0.88 -1.09 7.30
C VAL A 24 1.42 0.14 8.03
N PRO A 25 0.81 0.54 9.15
CA PRO A 25 1.35 1.60 9.99
C PRO A 25 2.69 1.23 10.60
N ARG A 26 3.55 2.22 10.82
CA ARG A 26 4.82 2.08 11.51
C ARG A 26 4.65 1.37 12.87
N GLY A 27 5.56 0.45 13.17
CA GLY A 27 5.55 -0.37 14.39
C GLY A 27 4.61 -1.56 14.30
N CYS A 28 3.87 -1.75 13.19
CA CYS A 28 3.03 -2.92 13.03
C CYS A 28 3.86 -4.14 12.63
N ARG A 29 3.51 -5.30 13.20
CA ARG A 29 4.03 -6.62 12.81
C ARG A 29 3.13 -7.35 11.81
N ASN A 30 1.89 -6.89 11.66
CA ASN A 30 0.94 -7.46 10.73
C ASN A 30 1.17 -6.83 9.36
N LYS A 31 1.47 -7.65 8.36
CA LYS A 31 1.49 -7.22 6.98
C LYS A 31 0.06 -7.30 6.45
N TYR A 32 -0.58 -6.15 6.40
CA TYR A 32 -1.84 -5.95 5.72
C TYR A 32 -1.58 -5.59 4.26
N GLU A 33 -2.51 -5.94 3.38
CA GLU A 33 -2.53 -5.57 1.98
C GLU A 33 -3.96 -5.29 1.53
N MET A 34 -4.12 -4.39 0.57
CA MET A 34 -5.38 -4.20 -0.12
C MET A 34 -5.57 -5.26 -1.20
N ASP A 35 -6.71 -5.93 -1.17
CA ASP A 35 -7.13 -6.76 -2.30
C ASP A 35 -7.54 -5.86 -3.48
N HIS A 36 -6.95 -6.09 -4.66
CA HIS A 36 -7.10 -5.23 -5.84
C HIS A 36 -8.47 -5.31 -6.52
N GLU A 37 -9.22 -6.38 -6.28
CA GLU A 37 -10.54 -6.61 -6.87
C GLU A 37 -11.65 -6.14 -5.92
N VAL A 38 -11.52 -6.45 -4.62
CA VAL A 38 -12.48 -6.13 -3.58
C VAL A 38 -12.29 -4.70 -3.06
N GLY A 39 -11.06 -4.21 -3.02
CA GLY A 39 -10.71 -2.89 -2.48
C GLY A 39 -10.77 -2.79 -0.96
N ALA A 40 -10.69 -3.92 -0.26
CA ALA A 40 -10.65 -4.00 1.20
C ALA A 40 -9.26 -4.41 1.70
N ILE A 41 -8.92 -4.03 2.93
CA ILE A 41 -7.67 -4.42 3.57
C ILE A 41 -7.83 -5.81 4.20
N PHE A 42 -6.91 -6.71 3.87
CA PHE A 42 -6.80 -8.05 4.45
C PHE A 42 -5.48 -8.21 5.17
N LEU A 43 -5.47 -9.06 6.20
CA LEU A 43 -4.23 -9.55 6.78
C LEU A 43 -3.66 -10.61 5.86
N ASP A 44 -2.59 -10.30 5.14
CA ASP A 44 -1.82 -11.29 4.38
C ASP A 44 -1.12 -12.24 5.37
N ARG A 45 -0.30 -11.68 6.27
CA ARG A 45 0.42 -12.47 7.27
C ARG A 45 0.86 -11.67 8.49
N VAL A 46 1.13 -12.40 9.57
CA VAL A 46 1.96 -11.90 10.68
C VAL A 46 3.42 -12.17 10.36
N LEU A 47 4.30 -11.18 10.46
CA LEU A 47 5.72 -11.36 10.17
C LEU A 47 6.35 -12.44 11.06
N HIS A 48 7.11 -13.36 10.46
CA HIS A 48 7.64 -14.55 11.15
C HIS A 48 8.73 -14.23 12.18
N THR A 49 9.43 -13.10 12.02
CA THR A 49 10.47 -12.64 12.94
C THR A 49 9.92 -11.56 13.88
N ALA A 50 10.68 -11.24 14.94
CA ALA A 50 10.43 -10.08 15.79
C ALA A 50 10.83 -8.77 15.07
N PHE A 51 10.28 -8.57 13.87
CA PHE A 51 10.43 -7.38 13.06
C PHE A 51 9.10 -6.62 13.03
N GLU A 52 9.20 -5.31 12.99
CA GLU A 52 8.08 -4.38 12.83
C GLU A 52 8.45 -3.42 11.71
N PHE A 53 7.45 -2.96 10.94
CA PHE A 53 7.69 -2.00 9.87
C PHE A 53 8.23 -0.68 10.45
N PRO A 54 9.44 -0.22 10.06
CA PRO A 54 10.07 0.95 10.68
C PRO A 54 9.46 2.28 10.21
N PHE A 55 8.63 2.25 9.16
CA PHE A 55 7.96 3.37 8.51
C PHE A 55 6.50 2.99 8.22
N ASP A 56 5.68 3.97 7.86
CA ASP A 56 4.39 3.66 7.25
C ASP A 56 4.66 3.09 5.85
N TYR A 57 4.00 1.99 5.51
CA TYR A 57 4.16 1.29 4.23
C TYR A 57 2.81 1.14 3.53
N GLY A 58 2.83 1.22 2.21
CA GLY A 58 1.69 0.93 1.37
C GLY A 58 1.98 1.31 -0.07
N ILE A 59 0.94 1.71 -0.80
CA ILE A 59 1.00 1.81 -2.26
C ILE A 59 0.67 3.20 -2.81
N ILE A 60 1.18 3.50 -4.00
CA ILE A 60 0.83 4.71 -4.75
C ILE A 60 -0.35 4.42 -5.69
N PRO A 61 -1.49 5.13 -5.59
CA PRO A 61 -2.63 4.95 -6.48
C PRO A 61 -2.28 5.12 -7.97
N ARG A 62 -3.00 4.40 -8.84
CA ARG A 62 -2.83 4.44 -10.31
C ARG A 62 -1.39 4.21 -10.81
N THR A 63 -0.65 3.38 -10.09
CA THR A 63 0.63 2.85 -10.56
C THR A 63 0.50 1.33 -10.74
N TRP A 64 1.49 0.74 -11.41
CA TRP A 64 1.58 -0.70 -11.60
C TRP A 64 3.04 -1.09 -11.75
N TYR A 65 3.42 -2.24 -11.21
CA TYR A 65 4.78 -2.74 -11.26
C TYR A 65 4.82 -4.18 -11.79
N TYR A 66 6.03 -4.74 -11.92
CA TYR A 66 6.24 -6.04 -12.60
C TYR A 66 5.81 -7.26 -11.78
N ASP A 67 5.49 -7.07 -10.52
CA ASP A 67 4.98 -8.07 -9.57
C ASP A 67 3.45 -8.15 -9.54
N ASP A 68 2.78 -7.48 -10.47
CA ASP A 68 1.31 -7.41 -10.59
C ASP A 68 0.62 -6.64 -9.46
N ASP A 69 1.34 -5.72 -8.81
CA ASP A 69 0.81 -4.81 -7.80
C ASP A 69 1.11 -3.32 -8.12
N PRO A 70 0.38 -2.37 -7.52
CA PRO A 70 0.77 -0.95 -7.52
C PRO A 70 2.14 -0.74 -6.87
N LEU A 71 2.81 0.35 -7.24
CA LEU A 71 4.14 0.66 -6.73
C LEU A 71 4.12 0.96 -5.23
N ASP A 72 4.99 0.26 -4.50
CA ASP A 72 5.20 0.45 -3.07
C ASP A 72 5.87 1.79 -2.72
N ALA A 73 5.53 2.29 -1.53
CA ALA A 73 6.15 3.44 -0.91
C ALA A 73 6.34 3.25 0.60
N MET A 74 7.41 3.84 1.13
CA MET A 74 7.62 4.06 2.55
C MET A 74 7.58 5.56 2.84
N VAL A 75 6.95 5.96 3.93
CA VAL A 75 6.79 7.36 4.36
C VAL A 75 7.61 7.67 5.61
#